data_AF-A0A8T3KJY2-F1
#
_entry.id   AF-A0A8T3KJY2-F1
#
_cell.length_a   1.000
_cell.length_b   1.000
_cell.length_c   1.000
_cell.angle_alpha   90.00
_cell.angle_beta   90.00
_cell.angle_gamma   90.00
#
_symmetry.space_group_name_H-M   'P 1'
#
loop_
_entity.id
_entity.type
_entity.pdbx_description
1 polymer ?
#
loop_
_entity_poly.entity_id
_entity_poly.type
_entity_poly.pdbx_seq_one_letter_code
_entity_poly.pdbx_strand_id
1 'polypeptide(L)' 'MDAVLKYAGLFWSEVKSLYTLYLFLLTAGTGIFEFFFDGQRLRKEESKKEEILARLIGALYFLGGIGLFILVKLA' A
#
# COMPACT_ATOMS: atom_id res chain seq x y z
N MET A 1 -22.85 19.67 -5.85
CA MET A 1 -22.06 19.22 -4.69
C MET A 1 -22.54 17.84 -4.22
N ASP A 2 -23.84 17.60 -4.19
CA ASP A 2 -24.45 16.33 -3.72
C ASP A 2 -24.08 15.09 -4.54
N ALA A 3 -23.97 15.23 -5.87
CA ALA A 3 -23.58 14.11 -6.73
C ALA A 3 -22.15 13.62 -6.42
N VAL A 4 -21.20 14.55 -6.20
CA VAL A 4 -19.81 14.22 -5.89
C VAL A 4 -19.72 13.48 -4.55
N LEU A 5 -20.44 13.96 -3.53
CA LEU A 5 -20.49 13.31 -2.22
C LEU A 5 -21.11 11.91 -2.31
N LYS A 6 -22.18 11.75 -3.10
CA LYS A 6 -22.81 10.45 -3.34
C LYS A 6 -21.84 9.45 -3.98
N TYR A 7 -21.13 9.84 -5.03
CA TYR A 7 -20.16 8.96 -5.68
C TYR A 7 -18.94 8.66 -4.80
N ALA A 8 -18.46 9.64 -4.03
CA ALA A 8 -17.39 9.43 -3.06
C ALA A 8 -17.79 8.43 -1.97
N GLY A 9 -19.03 8.52 -1.46
CA GLY A 9 -19.56 7.57 -0.49
C GLY A 9 -19.70 6.14 -1.03
N LEU A 10 -20.19 6.00 -2.27
CA LEU A 10 -20.27 4.70 -2.94
C LEU A 10 -18.87 4.09 -3.14
N PHE A 11 -17.93 4.88 -3.65
CA PHE A 11 -16.55 4.45 -3.83
C PHE A 11 -15.91 4.01 -2.50
N TRP A 12 -16.11 4.78 -1.43
CA TRP A 12 -15.58 4.43 -0.11
C TRP A 12 -16.18 3.14 0.45
N SER A 13 -17.49 2.92 0.24
CA SER A 13 -18.16 1.67 0.62
C SER A 13 -17.56 0.46 -0.08
N GLU A 14 -17.28 0.57 -1.39
CA GLU A 14 -16.62 -0.49 -2.16
C GLU A 14 -15.20 -0.75 -1.65
N VAL A 15 -14.41 0.30 -1.42
CA VAL A 15 -13.05 0.17 -0.87
C VAL A 15 -13.06 -0.55 0.48
N LYS A 16 -13.96 -0.19 1.39
CA LYS A 16 -14.10 -0.87 2.69
C LYS A 16 -14.49 -2.35 2.55
N SER A 17 -15.40 -2.65 1.64
CA SER A 17 -15.85 -4.02 1.34
C SER A 17 -14.70 -4.89 0.84
N LEU A 18 -13.88 -4.35 -0.05
CA LEU A 18 -12.76 -5.06 -0.65
C LEU A 18 -11.56 -5.18 0.28
N TYR A 19 -11.22 -4.12 1.04
CA TYR A 19 -10.00 -4.05 1.83
C TYR A 19 -10.09 -4.82 3.16
N THR A 20 -10.10 -6.15 3.03
CA THR A 20 -10.13 -7.10 4.16
C THR A 20 -8.78 -7.21 4.86
N LEU A 21 -8.76 -7.89 6.01
CA LEU A 21 -7.51 -8.23 6.71
C LEU A 21 -6.51 -8.96 5.80
N TYR A 22 -7.00 -9.84 4.92
CA TYR A 22 -6.15 -10.55 3.96
C TYR A 22 -5.46 -9.60 2.97
N LEU A 23 -6.23 -8.64 2.43
CA LEU A 23 -5.70 -7.64 1.49
C LEU A 23 -4.71 -6.69 2.16
N PHE A 24 -4.96 -6.33 3.42
CA PHE A 24 -3.99 -5.62 4.24
C PHE A 24 -2.70 -6.42 4.42
N LEU A 25 -2.78 -7.67 4.88
CA LEU A 25 -1.61 -8.52 5.11
C LEU A 25 -0.83 -8.74 3.81
N LEU A 26 -1.51 -8.90 2.68
CA LEU A 26 -0.89 -9.01 1.36
C LEU A 26 -0.15 -7.73 1.01
N THR A 27 -0.81 -6.57 1.11
CA THR A 27 -0.22 -5.26 0.77
C THR A 27 0.97 -4.90 1.67
N ALA A 28 0.83 -5.14 2.98
CA ALA A 28 1.89 -4.91 3.95
C ALA A 28 3.05 -5.89 3.75
N GLY A 29 2.73 -7.16 3.49
CA GLY A 29 3.71 -8.21 3.20
C GLY A 29 4.51 -7.94 1.93
N THR A 30 3.85 -7.53 0.83
CA THR A 30 4.54 -7.13 -0.40
C THR A 30 5.39 -5.89 -0.18
N GLY A 31 4.91 -4.90 0.58
CA GLY A 31 5.69 -3.71 0.92
C GLY A 31 6.97 -4.03 1.71
N ILE A 32 6.88 -4.91 2.70
CA ILE A 32 8.06 -5.42 3.44
C ILE A 32 8.98 -6.17 2.49
N PHE A 33 8.43 -7.05 1.64
CA PHE A 33 9.23 -7.85 0.73
C PHE A 33 10.02 -6.99 -0.25
N GLU A 34 9.37 -6.05 -0.93
CA GLU A 34 10.00 -5.13 -1.88
C GLU A 34 11.09 -4.28 -1.20
N PHE A 35 10.81 -3.79 0.01
CA PHE A 35 11.74 -2.95 0.75
C PHE A 35 13.03 -3.70 1.13
N PHE A 36 12.88 -4.92 1.65
CA PHE A 36 13.99 -5.66 2.22
C PHE A 36 14.64 -6.62 1.22
N PHE A 37 13.87 -7.40 0.48
CA PHE A 37 14.43 -8.39 -0.45
C PHE A 37 14.88 -7.73 -1.75
N ASP A 38 13.99 -7.04 -2.46
CA ASP A 38 14.35 -6.40 -3.73
C ASP A 38 15.30 -5.23 -3.52
N GLY A 39 15.08 -4.41 -2.48
CA GLY A 39 16.02 -3.37 -2.09
C GLY A 39 17.43 -3.91 -1.78
N GLN A 40 17.57 -5.03 -1.06
CA GLN A 40 18.89 -5.62 -0.81
C GLN A 40 19.49 -6.30 -2.03
N ARG A 41 18.67 -6.90 -2.89
CA ARG A 41 19.14 -7.53 -4.13
C ARG A 41 19.70 -6.48 -5.09
N LEU A 42 18.95 -5.41 -5.34
CA LEU A 42 19.35 -4.31 -6.23
C LEU A 42 20.60 -3.57 -5.71
N ARG A 43 20.77 -3.51 -4.38
CA ARG A 43 22.01 -3.02 -3.76
C ARG A 43 23.23 -3.85 -4.14
N LYS A 44 23.08 -5.18 -4.22
CA LYS A 44 24.18 -6.10 -4.60
C LYS A 44 24.50 -6.04 -6.09
N GLU A 45 23.53 -5.66 -6.92
CA GLU A 45 23.66 -5.49 -8.36
C GLU A 45 24.19 -4.07 -8.75
N GLU A 46 24.65 -3.27 -7.77
CA GLU A 46 25.13 -1.87 -7.93
C GLU A 46 24.12 -0.88 -8.53
N SER A 47 22.84 -1.28 -8.65
CA SER A 47 21.76 -0.45 -9.19
C SER A 47 21.16 0.48 -8.14
N LYS A 48 21.91 1.51 -7.75
CA LYS A 48 21.54 2.44 -6.66
C LYS A 48 20.19 3.15 -6.87
N LYS A 49 19.87 3.51 -8.12
CA LYS A 49 18.59 4.19 -8.44
C LYS A 49 17.40 3.26 -8.24
N GLU A 50 17.53 2.01 -8.68
CA GLU A 50 16.47 1.02 -8.55
C GLU A 50 16.33 0.54 -7.11
N GLU A 51 17.43 0.40 -6.35
CA GLU A 51 17.37 0.15 -4.91
C GLU A 51 16.53 1.21 -4.19
N ILE A 52 16.77 2.49 -4.47
CA ILE A 52 16.02 3.59 -3.85
C ILE A 52 14.54 3.50 -4.21
N LEU A 53 14.21 3.21 -5.47
CA LEU A 53 12.83 3.05 -5.92
C LEU A 53 12.15 1.86 -5.25
N ALA A 54 12.79 0.69 -5.20
CA ALA A 54 12.24 -0.50 -4.56
C ALA A 54 11.97 -0.26 -3.07
N ARG A 55 12.90 0.38 -2.36
CA ARG A 55 12.70 0.79 -0.95
C ARG A 55 11.58 1.83 -0.80
N LEU A 56 11.50 2.81 -1.69
CA LEU A 56 10.43 3.82 -1.63
C LEU A 56 9.06 3.20 -1.87
N ILE A 57 8.94 2.35 -2.90
CA ILE A 57 7.71 1.63 -3.24
C ILE A 57 7.33 0.70 -2.09
N GLY A 58 8.27 -0.09 -1.57
CA GLY A 58 8.02 -0.97 -0.44
C GLY A 58 7.53 -0.22 0.80
N ALA A 59 8.13 0.93 1.11
CA ALA A 59 7.68 1.79 2.21
C ALA A 59 6.27 2.36 1.97
N LEU A 60 5.96 2.79 0.75
CA LEU A 60 4.64 3.29 0.39
C LEU A 60 3.56 2.21 0.48
N TYR A 61 3.85 0.99 0.01
CA TYR A 61 2.92 -0.14 0.12
C TYR A 61 2.70 -0.53 1.59
N PHE A 62 3.75 -0.58 2.39
CA PHE A 62 3.65 -0.94 3.80
C PHE A 62 2.87 0.13 4.60
N LEU A 63 3.32 1.38 4.55
CA LEU A 63 2.69 2.48 5.29
C LEU A 63 1.30 2.81 4.73
N GLY A 64 1.14 2.77 3.41
CA GLY A 64 -0.15 2.97 2.75
C GLY A 64 -1.14 1.88 3.08
N GLY A 65 -0.71 0.62 3.12
CA GLY A 65 -1.54 -0.50 3.55
C GLY A 65 -1.99 -0.39 5.00
N ILE A 66 -1.09 -0.02 5.92
CA ILE A 66 -1.43 0.25 7.33
C ILE A 66 -2.41 1.43 7.42
N GLY A 67 -2.11 2.54 6.75
CA GLY A 67 -2.95 3.74 6.78
C GLY A 67 -4.35 3.46 6.26
N LEU A 68 -4.46 2.80 5.10
CA LEU A 68 -5.75 2.43 4.51
C LEU A 68 -6.53 1.45 5.40
N PHE A 69 -5.86 0.47 6.01
CA PHE A 69 -6.51 -0.46 6.93
C PHE A 69 -7.09 0.26 8.16
N ILE A 70 -6.34 1.18 8.75
CA ILE A 70 -6.81 2.01 9.86
C ILE A 70 -8.01 2.85 9.43
N LEU A 71 -7.93 3.51 8.27
CA LEU A 71 -9.04 4.34 7.75
C LEU A 71 -10.30 3.51 7.50
N VAL A 72 -10.17 2.32 6.91
CA VAL A 72 -11.28 1.40 6.65
C VAL A 72 -11.94 0.90 7.95
N LYS A 73 -11.15 0.72 9.02
CA LYS A 73 -11.64 0.22 10.31
C LYS A 73 -12.22 1.30 11.23
N LEU A 74 -11.74 2.53 11.15
CA LEU A 74 -12.18 3.65 11.99
C LEU A 74 -13.33 4.45 11.38
N ALA A 75 -13.42 4.52 10.05
CA ALA A 75 -14.51 5.20 9.34
C ALA A 75 -15.73 4.30 9.23
#